data_AF-A0A1V5KJY7-F1
#
_entry.id   AF-A0A1V5KJY7-F1
#
_cell.length_a   1.000
_cell.length_b   1.000
_cell.length_c   1.000
_cell.angle_alpha   90.00
_cell.angle_beta   90.00
_cell.angle_gamma   90.00
#
_symmetry.space_group_name_H-M   'P 1'
#
loop_
_entity.id
_entity.type
_entity.pdbx_description
1 polymer ?
#
loop_
_entity_poly.entity_id
_entity_poly.type
_entity_poly.pdbx_seq_one_letter_code
_entity_poly.pdbx_strand_id
1 'polypeptide(L)'
;MQRYRPQILILILRMVHGREEAEDLTQETFIKAFHALPSFNAEYAFSTWLYKIAVNNCIDFFRKKKLKTTSIDSPLAGGEGDLAREFPDEQSQRPDAGLIEQENKNYIQAAIDSLPVKYREAIVLRHVHDLAYEEISTRLKVPIGTVKVRIFRAREMLKKKLRDQRRFY
;
A
#
# COMPACT_ATOMS: atom_id res chain seq x y z
N MET A 1 4.24 15.72 11.32
CA MET A 1 3.01 15.64 10.47
C MET A 1 2.75 16.91 9.66
N GLN A 2 2.73 18.12 10.25
CA GLN A 2 2.44 19.38 9.50
C GLN A 2 3.32 19.59 8.26
N ARG A 3 4.61 19.23 8.32
CA ARG A 3 5.55 19.30 7.19
C ARG A 3 5.08 18.55 5.93
N TYR A 4 4.40 17.41 6.09
CA TYR A 4 3.96 16.57 4.97
C TYR A 4 2.54 16.87 4.51
N ARG A 5 1.77 17.66 5.27
CA ARG A 5 0.35 17.93 4.98
C ARG A 5 0.12 18.55 3.60
N PRO A 6 0.89 19.57 3.16
CA PRO A 6 0.68 20.14 1.83
C PRO A 6 0.92 19.12 0.71
N GLN A 7 1.96 18.30 0.85
CA GLN A 7 2.34 17.29 -0.14
C GLN A 7 1.31 16.17 -0.26
N ILE A 8 0.81 15.67 0.88
CA ILE A 8 -0.24 14.66 0.92
C ILE A 8 -1.56 15.21 0.39
N LEU A 9 -1.93 16.45 0.73
CA LEU A 9 -3.14 17.07 0.20
C LEU A 9 -3.09 17.22 -1.33
N ILE A 10 -1.95 17.67 -1.88
CA ILE A 10 -1.77 17.76 -3.34
C ILE A 10 -1.88 16.38 -4.00
N LEU A 11 -1.26 15.36 -3.41
CA LEU A 11 -1.37 13.98 -3.91
C LEU A 11 -2.83 13.51 -3.95
N ILE A 12 -3.57 13.71 -2.87
CA ILE A 12 -4.96 13.27 -2.76
C ILE A 12 -5.87 14.05 -3.70
N LEU A 13 -5.68 15.36 -3.86
CA LEU A 13 -6.40 16.20 -4.83
C LEU A 13 -6.22 15.73 -6.28
N ARG A 14 -5.08 15.11 -6.61
CA ARG A 14 -4.86 14.51 -7.94
C ARG A 14 -5.62 13.20 -8.13
N MET A 15 -5.96 12.52 -7.04
CA MET A 15 -6.65 11.24 -7.07
C MET A 15 -8.16 11.40 -6.92
N VAL A 16 -8.61 12.35 -6.09
CA VAL A 16 -10.00 12.52 -5.68
C VAL A 16 -10.55 13.84 -6.22
N HIS A 17 -11.67 13.74 -6.95
CA HIS A 17 -12.40 14.89 -7.45
C HIS A 17 -13.24 15.49 -6.32
N GLY A 18 -12.74 16.57 -5.71
CA GLY A 18 -13.43 17.28 -4.63
C GLY A 18 -12.45 17.77 -3.56
N ARG A 19 -12.51 19.05 -3.22
CA ARG A 19 -11.60 19.65 -2.24
C ARG A 19 -11.90 19.20 -0.82
N GLU A 20 -13.18 19.14 -0.47
CA GLU A 20 -13.63 18.73 0.86
C GLU A 20 -13.22 17.29 1.16
N GLU A 21 -13.50 16.36 0.22
CA GLU A 21 -13.10 14.96 0.39
C GLU A 21 -11.59 14.79 0.42
N ALA A 22 -10.84 15.58 -0.34
CA ALA A 22 -9.39 15.54 -0.27
C ALA A 22 -8.84 16.03 1.08
N GLU A 23 -9.44 17.06 1.67
CA GLU A 23 -9.06 17.55 2.99
C GLU A 23 -9.38 16.51 4.09
N ASP A 24 -10.54 15.86 4.02
CA ASP A 24 -10.92 14.77 4.94
C ASP A 24 -9.99 13.56 4.82
N LEU A 25 -9.73 13.09 3.61
CA LEU A 25 -8.82 11.96 3.37
C LEU A 25 -7.38 12.29 3.77
N THR A 26 -6.97 13.55 3.66
CA THR A 26 -5.67 14.00 4.17
C THR A 26 -5.62 13.84 5.70
N GLN A 27 -6.67 14.27 6.41
CA GLN A 27 -6.73 14.11 7.87
C GLN A 27 -6.75 12.64 8.27
N GLU A 28 -7.60 11.83 7.64
CA GLU A 28 -7.69 10.39 7.90
C GLU A 28 -6.34 9.68 7.63
N THR A 29 -5.60 10.08 6.59
CA THR A 29 -4.25 9.56 6.31
C THR A 29 -3.32 9.78 7.50
N PHE A 30 -3.30 10.98 8.08
CA PHE A 30 -2.44 11.27 9.22
C PHE A 30 -2.85 10.53 10.49
N ILE A 31 -4.15 10.33 10.71
CA ILE A 31 -4.66 9.51 11.82
C ILE A 31 -4.22 8.05 11.65
N LYS A 32 -4.41 7.47 10.46
CA LYS A 32 -3.97 6.12 10.12
C LYS A 32 -2.46 5.97 10.28
N ALA A 33 -1.68 6.95 9.82
CA ALA A 33 -0.24 6.99 10.00
C ALA A 33 0.15 7.05 11.47
N PHE A 34 -0.51 7.88 12.29
CA PHE A 34 -0.23 7.92 13.72
C PHE A 34 -0.46 6.57 14.41
N HIS A 35 -1.57 5.88 14.11
CA HIS A 35 -1.84 4.54 14.64
C HIS A 35 -0.88 3.46 14.12
N ALA A 36 -0.42 3.58 12.87
CA ALA A 36 0.50 2.64 12.25
C ALA A 36 1.98 2.91 12.59
N LEU A 37 2.29 4.08 13.18
CA LEU A 37 3.65 4.52 13.50
C LEU A 37 4.46 3.51 14.34
N PRO A 38 3.90 2.82 15.34
CA PRO A 38 4.65 1.80 16.10
C PRO A 38 5.12 0.61 15.25
N SER A 39 4.51 0.40 14.08
CA SER A 39 4.86 -0.68 13.14
C SER A 39 5.73 -0.22 11.97
N PHE A 40 6.09 1.06 11.92
CA PHE A 40 6.93 1.63 10.88
C PHE A 40 8.37 1.08 11.00
N ASN A 41 8.90 0.56 9.90
CA ASN A 41 10.29 0.15 9.82
C ASN A 41 11.13 1.32 9.29
N ALA A 42 12.06 1.80 10.09
CA ALA A 42 12.94 2.93 9.78
C ALA A 42 13.94 2.66 8.64
N GLU A 43 14.04 1.41 8.15
CA GLU A 43 14.77 1.08 6.92
C GLU A 43 14.12 1.72 5.66
N TYR A 44 12.85 2.11 5.74
CA TYR A 44 12.17 2.83 4.66
C TYR A 44 12.09 4.33 4.94
N ALA A 45 12.10 5.15 3.89
CA ALA A 45 11.84 6.58 4.04
C ALA A 45 10.41 6.81 4.57
N PHE A 46 10.29 7.63 5.62
CA PHE A 46 9.00 7.96 6.25
C PHE A 46 8.00 8.56 5.26
N SER A 47 8.49 9.39 4.32
CA SER A 47 7.69 9.97 3.24
C SER A 47 7.06 8.88 2.37
N THR A 48 7.85 7.93 1.86
CA THR A 48 7.37 6.83 1.03
C THR A 48 6.28 6.02 1.73
N TRP A 49 6.49 5.70 3.01
CA TRP A 49 5.50 4.99 3.81
C TRP A 49 4.20 5.79 4.01
N LEU A 50 4.31 7.09 4.31
CA LEU A 50 3.17 7.98 4.48
C LEU A 50 2.37 8.16 3.18
N TYR A 51 3.06 8.29 2.04
CA TYR A 51 2.43 8.36 0.72
C TYR A 51 1.65 7.09 0.39
N LYS A 52 2.19 5.91 0.76
CA LYS A 52 1.47 4.65 0.62
C LYS A 52 0.16 4.66 1.40
N ILE A 53 0.17 5.14 2.65
CA ILE A 53 -1.06 5.27 3.46
C ILE A 53 -2.06 6.20 2.76
N ALA A 54 -1.61 7.32 2.21
CA ALA A 54 -2.48 8.27 1.51
C ALA A 54 -3.15 7.68 0.26
N VAL A 55 -2.36 7.02 -0.59
CA VAL A 55 -2.84 6.36 -1.82
C VAL A 55 -3.87 5.28 -1.46
N ASN A 56 -3.58 4.46 -0.45
CA ASN A 56 -4.49 3.40 -0.01
C ASN A 56 -5.79 3.99 0.55
N ASN A 57 -5.70 5.11 1.27
CA ASN A 57 -6.87 5.81 1.77
C ASN A 57 -7.79 6.29 0.63
N CYS A 58 -7.21 6.81 -0.46
CA CYS A 58 -7.97 7.21 -1.65
C CYS A 58 -8.63 6.00 -2.35
N ILE A 59 -7.90 4.89 -2.49
CA ILE A 59 -8.43 3.65 -3.09
C ILE A 59 -9.62 3.14 -2.27
N ASP A 60 -9.49 3.09 -0.95
CA ASP A 60 -10.57 2.69 -0.04
C ASP A 60 -11.79 3.60 -0.16
N PHE A 61 -11.58 4.92 -0.28
CA PHE A 61 -12.63 5.89 -0.50
C PHE A 61 -13.41 5.60 -1.79
N PHE A 62 -12.73 5.39 -2.91
CA PHE A 62 -13.37 5.06 -4.18
C PHE A 62 -14.13 3.73 -4.13
N ARG A 63 -13.56 2.72 -3.47
CA ARG A 63 -14.23 1.44 -3.29
C ARG A 63 -15.54 1.60 -2.51
N LYS A 64 -15.52 2.35 -1.40
CA LYS A 64 -16.71 2.64 -0.59
C LYS A 64 -17.75 3.46 -1.37
N LYS A 65 -17.31 4.46 -2.15
CA LYS A 65 -18.20 5.28 -2.98
C LYS A 65 -18.90 4.42 -4.04
N LYS A 66 -18.16 3.53 -4.71
CA LYS A 66 -18.71 2.56 -5.67
C LYS A 66 -19.72 1.60 -5.04
N LEU A 67 -19.44 1.08 -3.85
CA LEU A 67 -20.37 0.21 -3.12
C LEU A 67 -21.66 0.95 -2.74
N LYS A 68 -21.59 2.22 -2.34
CA LYS A 68 -22.77 3.05 -2.04
C LYS A 68 -23.61 3.37 -3.28
N THR A 69 -22.98 3.59 -4.43
CA THR A 69 -23.68 3.87 -5.70
C THR A 69 -24.25 2.61 -6.38
N THR A 70 -24.00 1.40 -5.86
CA THR A 70 -24.55 0.14 -6.42
C THR A 70 -25.93 -0.21 -5.84
N SER A 71 -26.58 0.71 -5.11
CA SER A 71 -27.95 0.53 -4.62
C SER A 71 -28.93 1.37 -5.47
N ILE A 72 -29.56 0.71 -6.44
CA ILE A 72 -30.76 1.09 -7.22
C ILE A 72 -30.65 2.38 -8.08
N ASP A 73 -30.89 2.20 -9.38
CA ASP A 73 -31.07 3.18 -10.48
C ASP A 73 -29.85 3.80 -11.20
N SER A 74 -29.55 3.22 -12.38
CA SER A 74 -29.29 3.80 -13.72
C SER A 74 -28.35 5.01 -13.97
N PRO A 75 -27.86 5.18 -15.23
CA PRO A 75 -26.51 5.64 -15.58
C PRO A 75 -26.40 7.15 -15.85
N LEU A 76 -25.18 7.70 -15.82
CA LEU A 76 -24.67 8.84 -16.59
C LEU A 76 -23.15 8.94 -16.30
N ALA A 77 -22.27 8.81 -17.28
CA ALA A 77 -21.90 9.75 -18.34
C ALA A 77 -20.78 10.74 -17.92
N GLY A 78 -19.76 10.79 -18.77
CA GLY A 78 -19.06 12.03 -19.12
C GLY A 78 -17.86 12.43 -18.27
N GLY A 79 -16.69 12.53 -18.92
CA GLY A 79 -15.57 13.29 -18.39
C GLY A 79 -14.22 12.88 -18.97
N GLU A 80 -14.02 13.11 -20.27
CA GLU A 80 -12.66 13.29 -20.82
C GLU A 80 -11.96 14.44 -20.09
N GLY A 81 -10.68 14.25 -19.79
CA GLY A 81 -9.86 15.23 -19.09
C GLY A 81 -8.41 14.79 -19.10
N ASP A 82 -7.81 14.84 -20.29
CA ASP A 82 -6.38 14.71 -20.51
C ASP A 82 -5.64 15.81 -19.73
N LEU A 83 -4.81 15.43 -18.76
CA LEU A 83 -3.77 16.27 -18.19
C LEU A 83 -2.56 15.39 -17.82
N ALA A 84 -1.73 15.16 -18.82
CA ALA A 84 -0.31 14.89 -18.64
C ALA A 84 0.31 15.94 -17.71
N ARG A 85 0.81 15.51 -16.55
CA ARG A 85 1.85 16.23 -15.81
C ARG A 85 2.84 15.23 -15.23
N GLU A 86 3.95 15.16 -15.94
CA GLU A 86 5.23 14.60 -15.55
C GLU A 86 5.53 14.88 -14.06
N PHE A 87 5.90 13.83 -13.34
CA PHE A 87 6.53 13.98 -12.04
C PHE A 87 7.98 14.40 -12.27
N PRO A 88 8.45 15.55 -11.72
CA PRO A 88 9.87 15.81 -11.64
C PRO A 88 10.47 14.81 -10.66
N ASP A 89 11.21 13.85 -11.20
CA ASP A 89 12.03 12.91 -10.45
C ASP A 89 13.31 13.66 -10.05
N GLU A 90 13.24 14.49 -9.01
CA GLU A 90 14.40 15.22 -8.52
C GLU A 90 15.06 14.50 -7.34
N GLN A 91 16.11 13.77 -7.71
CA GLN A 91 17.38 13.59 -6.99
C GLN A 91 17.33 12.60 -5.80
N SER A 92 18.06 11.49 -5.78
CA SER A 92 19.38 11.25 -6.38
C SER A 92 19.68 9.75 -6.35
N GLN A 93 19.73 9.13 -7.53
CA GLN A 93 20.32 7.82 -7.71
C GLN A 93 21.82 7.94 -7.46
N ARG A 94 22.28 7.48 -6.30
CA ARG A 94 23.65 6.99 -6.16
C ARG A 94 23.69 5.68 -6.98
N PRO A 95 24.53 5.54 -8.01
CA PRO A 95 24.54 4.34 -8.86
C PRO A 95 24.75 3.04 -8.05
N ASP A 96 25.40 3.15 -6.89
CA ASP A 96 25.67 2.03 -5.98
C ASP A 96 24.43 1.63 -5.16
N ALA A 97 23.58 2.59 -4.79
CA ALA A 97 22.37 2.35 -4.01
C ALA A 97 21.26 1.71 -4.85
N GLY A 98 21.16 2.09 -6.13
CA GLY A 98 20.20 1.50 -7.06
C GLY A 98 20.43 0.01 -7.29
N LEU A 99 21.69 -0.41 -7.38
CA LEU A 99 22.07 -1.82 -7.56
C LEU A 99 21.75 -2.65 -6.32
N ILE A 100 22.14 -2.17 -5.12
CA ILE A 100 21.85 -2.83 -3.84
C ILE A 100 20.34 -2.91 -3.59
N GLU A 101 19.60 -1.86 -3.94
CA GLU A 101 18.15 -1.82 -3.77
C GLU A 101 17.42 -2.73 -4.77
N GLN A 102 17.96 -2.89 -5.97
CA GLN A 102 17.44 -3.82 -6.97
C GLN A 102 17.76 -5.28 -6.60
N GLU A 103 18.95 -5.57 -6.07
CA GLU A 103 19.30 -6.88 -5.52
C GLU A 103 18.42 -7.26 -4.32
N ASN A 104 18.17 -6.33 -3.40
CA ASN A 104 17.26 -6.54 -2.28
C ASN A 104 15.82 -6.80 -2.74
N LYS A 105 15.32 -6.07 -3.73
CA LYS A 105 13.99 -6.30 -4.32
C LYS A 105 13.89 -7.70 -4.93
N ASN A 106 14.90 -8.10 -5.71
CA ASN A 106 14.94 -9.43 -6.34
C ASN A 106 14.96 -10.55 -5.29
N TYR A 107 15.70 -10.37 -4.20
CA TYR A 107 15.75 -11.37 -3.13
C TYR A 107 14.43 -11.46 -2.36
N ILE A 108 13.81 -10.34 -2.01
CA ILE A 108 12.49 -10.32 -1.35
C ILE A 108 11.46 -11.03 -2.22
N GLN A 109 11.48 -10.77 -3.52
CA GLN A 109 10.60 -11.44 -4.47
C GLN A 109 10.84 -12.95 -4.50
N ALA A 110 12.09 -13.39 -4.60
CA ALA A 110 12.45 -14.82 -4.54
C ALA A 110 12.04 -15.49 -3.21
N ALA A 111 12.18 -14.77 -2.09
CA ALA A 111 11.74 -15.24 -0.78
C ALA A 111 10.22 -15.42 -0.72
N ILE A 112 9.45 -14.46 -1.27
CA ILE A 112 7.99 -14.56 -1.40
C ILE A 112 7.60 -15.73 -2.31
N ASP A 113 8.28 -15.91 -3.44
CA ASP A 113 7.98 -16.96 -4.41
C ASP A 113 8.23 -18.35 -3.85
N SER A 114 9.19 -18.49 -2.94
CA SER A 114 9.49 -19.73 -2.24
C SER A 114 8.50 -20.13 -1.14
N LEU A 115 7.52 -19.26 -0.81
CA LEU A 115 6.48 -19.60 0.14
C LEU A 115 5.47 -20.59 -0.49
N PRO A 116 4.91 -21.53 0.31
CA PRO A 116 3.74 -22.29 -0.12
C PRO A 116 2.62 -21.38 -0.59
N VAL A 117 1.94 -21.77 -1.68
CA VAL A 117 0.95 -20.95 -2.41
C VAL A 117 -0.04 -20.24 -1.48
N LYS A 118 -0.65 -20.98 -0.55
CA LYS A 118 -1.64 -20.43 0.40
C LYS A 118 -1.12 -19.30 1.30
N TYR A 119 0.18 -19.26 1.58
CA TYR A 119 0.84 -18.21 2.38
C TYR A 119 1.30 -17.06 1.49
N ARG A 120 1.83 -17.38 0.31
CA ARG A 120 2.19 -16.42 -0.73
C ARG A 120 1.00 -15.57 -1.15
N GLU A 121 -0.13 -16.20 -1.48
CA GLU A 121 -1.35 -15.48 -1.87
C GLU A 121 -1.82 -14.54 -0.76
N ALA A 122 -1.88 -15.01 0.49
CA ALA A 122 -2.33 -14.19 1.60
C ALA A 122 -1.40 -13.00 1.88
N ILE A 123 -0.08 -13.19 1.80
CA ILE A 123 0.89 -12.12 2.04
C ILE A 123 0.96 -11.12 0.88
N VAL A 124 0.83 -11.58 -0.36
CA VAL A 124 0.78 -10.73 -1.56
C VAL A 124 -0.50 -9.90 -1.57
N LEU A 125 -1.66 -10.53 -1.35
CA LEU A 125 -2.93 -9.82 -1.23
C LEU A 125 -2.90 -8.78 -0.10
N ARG A 126 -2.22 -9.07 1.01
CA ARG A 126 -2.11 -8.13 2.12
C ARG A 126 -1.12 -6.99 1.89
N HIS A 127 0.06 -7.24 1.35
CA HIS A 127 1.15 -6.26 1.35
C HIS A 127 1.41 -5.62 0.00
N VAL A 128 1.07 -6.32 -1.08
CA VAL A 128 1.19 -5.83 -2.46
C VAL A 128 -0.13 -5.20 -2.90
N HIS A 129 -1.25 -5.90 -2.69
CA HIS A 129 -2.58 -5.41 -3.07
C HIS A 129 -3.32 -4.66 -1.94
N ASP A 130 -2.70 -4.54 -0.77
CA ASP A 130 -3.19 -3.83 0.43
C ASP A 130 -4.62 -4.17 0.88
N LEU A 131 -5.10 -5.38 0.56
CA LEU A 131 -6.46 -5.78 0.92
C LEU A 131 -6.61 -5.90 2.44
N ALA A 132 -7.79 -5.53 2.95
CA ALA A 132 -8.15 -5.79 4.34
C ALA A 132 -8.37 -7.29 4.57
N TYR A 133 -8.25 -7.77 5.81
CA TYR A 133 -8.32 -9.20 6.11
C TYR A 133 -9.67 -9.82 5.73
N GLU A 134 -10.74 -9.04 5.87
CA GLU A 134 -12.11 -9.37 5.47
C GLU A 134 -12.20 -9.61 3.96
N GLU A 135 -11.51 -8.80 3.16
CA GLU A 135 -11.53 -8.91 1.71
C GLU A 135 -10.69 -10.06 1.21
N ILE A 136 -9.55 -10.30 1.85
CA ILE A 136 -8.72 -11.49 1.61
C ILE A 136 -9.53 -12.74 1.98
N SER A 137 -10.32 -12.70 3.05
CA SER A 137 -11.19 -13.79 3.49
C SER A 137 -12.25 -14.09 2.43
N THR A 138 -12.94 -13.07 1.93
CA THR A 138 -13.92 -13.19 0.84
C THR A 138 -13.27 -13.72 -0.45
N ARG A 139 -12.12 -13.15 -0.85
CA ARG A 139 -11.44 -13.47 -2.11
C ARG A 139 -10.87 -14.90 -2.12
N LEU A 140 -10.26 -15.32 -1.01
CA LEU A 140 -9.71 -16.67 -0.84
C LEU A 140 -10.75 -17.69 -0.40
N LYS A 141 -11.99 -17.26 -0.12
CA LYS A 141 -13.08 -18.10 0.41
C LYS A 141 -12.65 -18.91 1.65
N VAL A 142 -11.93 -18.26 2.56
CA VAL A 142 -11.50 -18.86 3.84
C VAL A 142 -11.86 -17.94 5.00
N PRO A 143 -12.09 -18.47 6.22
CA PRO A 143 -12.39 -17.65 7.39
C PRO A 143 -11.31 -16.59 7.65
N ILE A 144 -11.71 -15.44 8.20
CA ILE A 144 -10.78 -14.35 8.55
C ILE A 144 -9.71 -14.79 9.55
N GLY A 145 -10.03 -15.71 10.46
CA GLY A 145 -9.06 -16.34 11.36
C GLY A 145 -7.96 -17.09 10.58
N THR A 146 -8.34 -17.81 9.52
CA THR A 146 -7.41 -18.50 8.64
C THR A 146 -6.54 -17.53 7.85
N VAL A 147 -7.07 -16.39 7.40
CA VAL A 147 -6.30 -15.33 6.75
C VAL A 147 -5.22 -14.80 7.70
N LYS A 148 -5.59 -14.42 8.93
CA LYS A 148 -4.65 -13.94 9.95
C LYS A 148 -3.53 -14.94 10.21
N VAL A 149 -3.87 -16.22 10.37
CA VAL A 149 -2.88 -17.30 10.57
C VAL A 149 -1.98 -17.47 9.35
N ARG A 150 -2.51 -17.44 8.13
CA ARG A 150 -1.72 -17.58 6.89
C ARG A 150 -0.73 -16.43 6.73
N ILE A 151 -1.16 -15.19 7.00
CA ILE A 151 -0.30 -14.00 6.94
C ILE A 151 0.78 -14.06 8.02
N PHE A 152 0.42 -14.44 9.25
CA PHE A 152 1.39 -14.62 10.33
C PHE A 152 2.45 -15.67 9.96
N ARG A 153 2.03 -16.86 9.48
CA ARG A 153 2.93 -17.94 9.04
C ARG A 153 3.83 -17.48 7.89
N ALA A 154 3.29 -16.76 6.91
CA ALA A 154 4.06 -16.19 5.81
C ALA A 154 5.17 -15.25 6.33
N ARG A 155 4.85 -14.35 7.27
CA ARG A 155 5.82 -13.42 7.87
C ARG A 155 6.94 -14.16 8.60
N GLU A 156 6.62 -15.19 9.39
CA GLU A 156 7.63 -15.99 10.09
C GLU A 156 8.58 -16.71 9.13
N MET A 157 8.04 -17.27 8.04
CA MET A 157 8.84 -17.93 7.00
C MET A 157 9.75 -16.95 6.26
N LEU A 158 9.23 -15.78 5.90
CA LEU A 158 10.02 -14.71 5.26
C LEU A 158 11.10 -14.19 6.21
N LYS A 159 10.77 -13.95 7.47
CA LYS A 159 11.72 -13.48 8.50
C LYS A 159 12.89 -14.46 8.65
N LYS A 160 12.62 -15.78 8.68
CA LYS A 160 13.67 -16.79 8.74
C LYS A 160 14.59 -16.72 7.52
N LYS A 161 14.02 -16.71 6.31
CA LYS A 161 14.77 -16.65 5.03
C LYS A 161 15.58 -15.37 4.86
N LEU A 162 15.04 -14.24 5.28
CA LEU A 162 15.71 -12.93 5.17
C LEU A 162 16.80 -12.77 6.24
N ARG A 163 16.62 -13.35 7.44
CA ARG A 163 17.64 -13.34 8.49
C ARG A 163 18.85 -14.19 8.15
N ASP A 164 18.64 -15.35 7.51
CA ASP A 164 19.74 -16.22 7.11
C ASP A 164 20.66 -15.53 6.08
N GLN A 165 20.11 -14.72 5.17
CA GLN A 165 20.88 -13.91 4.21
C GLN A 165 21.70 -12.80 4.88
N ARG A 166 21.12 -12.12 5.88
CA ARG A 166 21.76 -11.02 6.61
C ARG A 166 22.99 -11.46 7.43
N ARG A 167 23.24 -12.78 7.51
CA ARG A 167 24.43 -13.38 8.13
C ARG A 167 25.57 -13.65 7.14
N PHE A 168 25.31 -13.51 5.84
CA PHE A 168 26.28 -13.71 4.74
C PHE A 168 26.80 -12.39 4.13
N TYR A 169 26.34 -11.25 4.66
CA TYR A 169 26.90 -9.90 4.45
C TYR A 169 27.40 -9.38 5.78
#